data_AF-A0A8J5IW95-F1
#
_entry.id   AF-A0A8J5IW95-F1
#
_cell.length_a   1.000
_cell.length_b   1.000
_cell.length_c   1.000
_cell.angle_alpha   90.00
_cell.angle_beta   90.00
_cell.angle_gamma   90.00
#
_symmetry.space_group_name_H-M   'P 1'
#
loop_
_entity.id
_entity.type
_entity.pdbx_description
1 polymer ?
#
loop_
_entity_poly.entity_id
_entity_poly.type
_entity_poly.pdbx_seq_one_letter_code
_entity_poly.pdbx_strand_id
1 'polypeptide(L)'
;MRDSVSTTAAAFCSGLAGGAALLAAFQHIARRRALESTRPLDVQDPEAIRHPAAALTELLVRYHENLQRRDPHRGEPGNTSYSVRSKVKPGELRDQLPTACPEDPQSYADIFRDVG
;
A
#
# COMPACT_ATOMS: atom_id res chain seq x y z
N MET A 1 -21.37 38.21 -21.24
CA MET A 1 -20.81 37.15 -22.13
C MET A 1 -19.64 36.38 -21.50
N ARG A 2 -18.91 36.92 -20.52
CA ARG A 2 -17.84 36.19 -19.79
C ARG A 2 -18.37 35.19 -18.75
N ASP A 3 -19.53 35.45 -18.16
CA ASP A 3 -20.07 34.61 -17.07
C ASP A 3 -20.54 33.23 -17.55
N SER A 4 -21.19 33.16 -18.71
CA SER A 4 -21.69 31.92 -19.31
C SER A 4 -20.58 30.93 -19.69
N VAL A 5 -19.43 31.46 -20.14
CA VAL A 5 -18.24 30.66 -20.49
C VAL A 5 -17.59 30.09 -19.22
N SER A 6 -17.54 30.89 -18.15
CA SER A 6 -17.01 30.47 -16.85
C SER A 6 -17.86 29.37 -16.20
N THR A 7 -19.20 29.50 -16.23
CA THR A 7 -20.12 28.48 -15.71
C THR A 7 -20.05 27.17 -16.51
N THR A 8 -19.94 27.25 -17.84
CA THR A 8 -19.84 26.05 -18.69
C THR A 8 -18.51 25.32 -18.49
N ALA A 9 -17.41 26.06 -18.36
CA ALA A 9 -16.10 25.49 -18.03
C ALA A 9 -16.10 24.83 -16.64
N ALA A 10 -16.69 25.47 -15.63
CA ALA A 10 -16.81 24.92 -14.28
C ALA A 10 -17.65 23.63 -14.23
N ALA A 11 -18.76 23.57 -14.97
CA ALA A 11 -19.61 22.37 -15.09
C ALA A 11 -18.87 21.21 -15.77
N PHE A 12 -18.09 21.49 -16.82
CA PHE A 12 -17.28 20.48 -17.49
C PHE A 12 -16.15 19.97 -16.59
N CYS A 13 -15.43 20.87 -15.91
CA CYS A 13 -14.35 20.51 -14.97
C CYS A 13 -14.87 19.70 -13.78
N SER A 14 -16.04 20.03 -13.23
CA SER A 14 -16.66 19.26 -12.15
C SER A 14 -17.15 17.89 -12.63
N GLY A 15 -17.67 17.79 -13.86
CA GLY A 15 -18.00 16.51 -14.49
C GLY A 15 -16.78 15.60 -14.69
N LEU A 16 -15.67 16.16 -15.18
CA LEU A 16 -14.40 15.43 -15.31
C LEU A 16 -13.82 15.02 -13.95
N ALA A 17 -13.84 15.92 -12.97
CA ALA A 17 -13.36 15.61 -11.62
C ALA A 17 -14.20 14.52 -10.95
N GLY A 18 -15.53 14.57 -11.10
CA GLY A 18 -16.44 13.53 -10.61
C GLY A 18 -16.20 12.18 -11.28
N GLY A 19 -15.99 12.16 -12.60
CA GLY A 19 -15.66 10.96 -13.36
C GLY A 19 -14.31 10.34 -12.93
N ALA A 20 -13.28 11.16 -12.76
CA ALA A 20 -11.97 10.71 -12.31
C ALA A 20 -12.01 10.15 -10.87
N ALA A 21 -12.74 10.81 -9.97
CA ALA A 21 -12.90 10.35 -8.60
C ALA A 21 -13.61 8.98 -8.55
N LEU A 22 -14.65 8.80 -9.36
CA LEU A 22 -15.38 7.52 -9.45
C LEU A 22 -14.49 6.41 -10.02
N LEU A 23 -13.73 6.68 -11.09
CA LEU A 23 -12.76 5.73 -11.64
C LEU A 23 -11.72 5.31 -10.57
N ALA A 24 -11.17 6.28 -9.84
CA ALA A 24 -10.21 6.03 -8.77
C ALA A 24 -10.81 5.16 -7.66
N ALA A 25 -12.07 5.40 -7.28
CA ALA A 25 -12.77 4.57 -6.30
C ALA A 25 -12.94 3.12 -6.77
N PHE A 26 -13.31 2.91 -8.04
CA PHE A 26 -13.40 1.56 -8.62
C PHE A 26 -12.05 0.84 -8.65
N GLN A 27 -10.98 1.53 -9.07
CA GLN A 27 -9.63 0.98 -9.08
C GLN A 27 -9.16 0.59 -7.67
N HIS A 28 -9.46 1.43 -6.68
CA HIS A 28 -9.14 1.15 -5.29
C HIS A 28 -9.88 -0.08 -4.76
N ILE A 29 -11.16 -0.25 -5.08
CA ILE A 29 -11.93 -1.45 -4.70
C ILE A 29 -11.37 -2.70 -5.38
N ALA A 30 -11.10 -2.63 -6.69
CA ALA A 30 -10.54 -3.76 -7.44
C ALA A 30 -9.19 -4.22 -6.85
N ARG A 31 -8.33 -3.26 -6.52
CA ARG A 31 -7.06 -3.52 -5.86
C ARG A 31 -7.24 -4.19 -4.49
N ARG A 32 -8.13 -3.68 -3.63
CA ARG A 32 -8.39 -4.29 -2.31
C ARG A 32 -8.84 -5.73 -2.44
N ARG A 33 -9.80 -6.00 -3.33
CA ARG A 33 -10.28 -7.36 -3.61
C ARG A 33 -9.15 -8.28 -4.08
N ALA A 34 -8.26 -7.79 -4.94
CA ALA A 34 -7.14 -8.58 -5.41
C ALA A 34 -6.13 -8.90 -4.29
N LEU A 35 -5.91 -7.98 -3.34
CA LEU A 35 -5.01 -8.21 -2.20
C LEU A 35 -5.63 -9.08 -1.10
N GLU A 36 -6.94 -8.93 -0.86
CA GLU A 36 -7.72 -9.73 0.10
C GLU A 36 -8.02 -11.15 -0.44
N SER A 37 -7.82 -11.38 -1.74
CA SER A 37 -8.01 -12.68 -2.37
C SER A 37 -7.00 -13.70 -1.84
N THR A 38 -7.51 -14.87 -1.44
CA THR A 38 -6.73 -16.07 -1.10
C THR A 38 -6.58 -17.03 -2.29
N ARG A 39 -7.02 -16.65 -3.49
CA ARG A 39 -6.78 -17.45 -4.68
C ARG A 39 -5.27 -17.58 -4.92
N PRO A 40 -4.74 -18.78 -5.25
CA PRO A 40 -3.34 -18.94 -5.61
C PRO A 40 -2.93 -17.96 -6.71
N LEU A 41 -1.77 -17.33 -6.54
CA LEU A 41 -1.24 -16.40 -7.53
C LEU A 41 -0.80 -17.19 -8.76
N ASP A 42 -1.38 -16.88 -9.92
CA ASP A 42 -0.88 -17.36 -11.19
C ASP A 42 0.23 -16.43 -11.70
N VAL A 43 1.46 -16.94 -11.70
CA VAL A 43 2.65 -16.19 -12.11
C VAL A 43 2.73 -16.02 -13.63
N GLN A 44 1.91 -16.73 -14.40
CA GLN A 44 1.83 -16.58 -15.85
C GLN A 44 0.75 -15.58 -16.28
N ASP A 45 -0.16 -15.20 -15.37
CA ASP A 45 -1.20 -14.19 -15.62
C ASP A 45 -0.73 -12.79 -15.17
N PRO A 46 -0.43 -11.87 -16.10
CA PRO A 46 0.03 -10.53 -15.75
C PRO A 46 -0.99 -9.73 -14.93
N GLU A 47 -2.29 -9.94 -15.15
CA GLU A 47 -3.32 -9.22 -14.41
C GLU A 47 -3.43 -9.72 -12.96
N ALA A 48 -3.20 -11.02 -12.73
CA ALA A 48 -3.14 -11.58 -11.38
C ALA A 48 -1.97 -10.99 -10.56
N ILE A 49 -0.83 -10.71 -11.19
CA ILE A 49 0.38 -10.17 -10.54
C ILE A 49 0.30 -8.66 -10.29
N ARG A 50 -0.42 -7.94 -11.16
CA ARG A 50 -0.40 -6.47 -11.20
C ARG A 50 -0.69 -5.81 -9.85
N HIS A 51 -1.75 -6.23 -9.15
CA HIS A 51 -2.15 -5.62 -7.89
C HIS A 51 -1.21 -5.98 -6.72
N PRO A 52 -0.82 -7.26 -6.50
CA PRO A 52 0.21 -7.62 -5.53
C PRO A 52 1.56 -6.91 -5.76
N ALA A 53 2.03 -6.82 -7.01
CA ALA A 53 3.29 -6.16 -7.34
C ALA A 53 3.26 -4.64 -7.08
N ALA A 54 2.15 -3.98 -7.41
CA ALA A 54 1.95 -2.57 -7.10
C ALA A 54 1.92 -2.31 -5.58
N ALA A 55 1.28 -3.20 -4.81
CA ALA A 55 1.24 -3.09 -3.35
C ALA A 55 2.62 -3.33 -2.70
N LEU A 56 3.40 -4.28 -3.21
CA LEU A 56 4.79 -4.47 -2.78
C LEU A 56 5.64 -3.23 -3.06
N THR A 57 5.46 -2.61 -4.23
CA THR A 57 6.19 -1.38 -4.58
C THR A 57 5.84 -0.25 -3.63
N GLU A 58 4.56 -0.06 -3.30
CA GLU A 58 4.15 0.93 -2.30
C GLU A 58 4.71 0.67 -0.91
N LEU A 59 4.75 -0.61 -0.48
CA LEU A 59 5.37 -0.98 0.79
C LEU A 59 6.86 -0.59 0.81
N LEU A 60 7.60 -0.84 -0.29
CA LEU A 60 9.00 -0.47 -0.41
C LEU A 60 9.21 1.05 -0.42
N VAL A 61 8.36 1.79 -1.14
CA VAL A 61 8.40 3.26 -1.14
C VAL A 61 8.13 3.81 0.26
N ARG A 62 7.09 3.32 0.93
CA ARG A 62 6.75 3.73 2.31
C ARG A 62 7.89 3.41 3.28
N TYR A 63 8.51 2.24 3.15
CA TYR A 63 9.69 1.87 3.94
C TYR A 63 10.85 2.84 3.71
N HIS A 64 11.14 3.18 2.45
CA HIS A 64 12.18 4.14 2.10
C HIS A 64 11.89 5.55 2.65
N GLU A 65 10.66 6.04 2.50
CA GLU A 65 10.24 7.32 3.06
C GLU A 65 10.38 7.35 4.59
N ASN A 66 9.98 6.27 5.27
CA ASN A 66 10.16 6.14 6.71
C ASN A 66 11.63 6.11 7.11
N LEU A 67 12.52 5.46 6.35
CA LEU A 67 13.96 5.52 6.61
C LEU A 67 14.48 6.96 6.57
N GLN A 68 14.03 7.76 5.60
CA GLN A 68 14.48 9.16 5.44
C GLN A 68 13.81 10.14 6.39
N ARG A 69 12.66 9.78 6.97
CA ARG A 69 11.92 10.62 7.90
C ARG A 69 12.77 10.88 9.14
N ARG A 70 13.10 12.15 9.36
CA ARG A 70 13.75 12.64 10.59
C ARG A 70 12.68 12.74 11.67
N ASP A 71 12.91 12.09 12.80
CA ASP A 71 12.02 12.19 13.96
C ASP A 71 12.37 13.46 14.78
N PRO A 72 11.51 14.49 14.83
CA PRO A 72 11.78 15.73 15.55
C PRO A 72 11.65 15.61 17.08
N HIS A 73 11.04 14.53 17.60
CA HIS A 73 10.83 14.34 19.05
C HIS A 73 11.82 13.37 19.70
N ARG A 74 12.73 12.81 18.92
CA ARG A 74 13.65 11.76 19.37
C ARG A 74 15.11 12.25 19.43
N GLY A 75 15.31 13.41 20.05
CA GLY A 75 16.52 13.87 20.76
C GLY A 75 17.89 13.90 20.07
N GLU A 76 18.11 13.21 18.96
CA GLU A 76 19.43 13.06 18.34
C GLU A 76 19.37 13.45 16.86
N PRO A 77 20.23 14.38 16.40
CA PRO A 77 20.29 14.77 15.01
C PRO A 77 20.82 13.60 14.16
N GLY A 78 19.95 13.02 13.32
CA GLY A 78 20.31 11.96 12.37
C GLY A 78 19.64 10.60 12.56
N ASN A 79 18.67 10.47 13.47
CA ASN A 79 18.00 9.21 13.72
C ASN A 79 16.90 8.95 12.66
N THR A 80 17.18 8.01 11.75
CA THR A 80 16.19 7.43 10.82
C THR A 80 15.06 6.76 11.63
N SER A 81 13.83 6.66 11.09
CA SER A 81 12.69 6.09 11.85
C SER A 81 12.93 4.67 12.38
N TYR A 82 13.80 3.91 11.71
CA TYR A 82 14.27 2.58 12.14
C TYR A 82 15.70 2.67 12.69
N SER A 83 16.00 1.88 13.73
CA SER A 83 17.37 1.77 14.23
C SER A 83 18.24 0.96 13.26
N VAL A 84 19.44 1.45 12.96
CA VAL A 84 20.41 0.77 12.05
C VAL A 84 20.74 -0.65 12.53
N ARG A 85 20.81 -0.87 13.85
CA ARG A 85 20.94 -2.20 14.46
C ARG A 85 19.60 -2.62 15.06
N SER A 86 19.22 -3.88 14.83
CA SER A 86 18.04 -4.45 15.46
C SER A 86 18.24 -4.58 16.98
N LYS A 87 17.16 -4.36 17.74
CA LYS A 87 17.15 -4.48 19.21
C LYS A 87 16.36 -5.71 19.68
N VAL A 88 16.15 -6.67 18.78
CA VAL A 88 15.36 -7.89 19.02
C VAL A 88 16.19 -8.94 19.76
N LYS A 89 15.53 -9.72 20.63
CA LYS A 89 16.14 -10.84 21.33
C LYS A 89 16.24 -12.06 20.41
N PRO A 90 17.24 -12.93 20.59
CA PRO A 90 17.28 -14.22 19.90
C PRO A 90 15.98 -15.01 20.15
N GLY A 91 15.34 -15.47 19.08
CA GLY A 91 14.09 -16.24 19.14
C GLY A 91 12.80 -15.43 19.14
N GLU A 92 12.85 -14.09 19.22
CA GLU A 92 11.65 -13.24 19.36
C GLU A 92 10.65 -13.35 18.20
N LEU A 93 11.12 -13.66 16.98
CA LEU A 93 10.25 -13.92 15.83
C LEU A 93 9.53 -15.28 15.91
N ARG A 94 10.09 -16.28 16.60
CA ARG A 94 9.50 -17.62 16.70
C ARG A 94 8.15 -17.59 17.40
N ASP A 95 8.01 -16.73 18.42
CA ASP A 95 6.79 -16.60 19.20
C ASP A 95 5.71 -15.78 18.47
N GLN A 96 6.06 -15.10 17.38
CA GLN A 96 5.16 -14.26 16.58
C GLN A 96 4.63 -14.98 15.32
N LEU A 97 5.25 -16.10 14.93
CA LEU A 97 4.90 -16.82 13.72
C LEU A 97 4.19 -18.14 14.03
N PRO A 98 3.31 -18.62 13.15
CA PRO A 98 2.75 -19.96 13.24
C PRO A 98 3.86 -21.03 13.26
N THR A 99 3.68 -22.08 14.04
CA THR A 99 4.64 -23.19 14.15
C THR A 99 4.63 -24.14 12.94
N ALA A 100 3.61 -24.04 12.09
CA ALA A 100 3.43 -24.88 10.90
C ALA A 100 3.02 -24.02 9.70
N CYS A 101 3.25 -24.53 8.49
CA CYS A 101 2.74 -23.92 7.28
C CYS A 101 1.21 -23.90 7.32
N PRO A 102 0.55 -22.77 6.99
CA PRO A 102 -0.89 -22.73 6.79
C PRO A 102 -1.32 -23.76 5.73
N GLU A 103 -2.44 -24.44 5.98
CA GLU A 103 -3.03 -25.38 5.00
C GLU A 103 -3.73 -24.61 3.87
N ASP A 104 -4.36 -23.49 4.21
CA ASP A 104 -5.04 -22.62 3.27
C ASP A 104 -4.15 -21.43 2.83
N PRO A 105 -4.26 -20.96 1.58
CA PRO A 105 -3.53 -19.78 1.13
C PRO A 105 -3.93 -18.53 1.91
N GLN A 106 -2.94 -17.70 2.23
CA GLN A 106 -3.16 -16.40 2.86
C GLN A 106 -3.22 -15.28 1.83
N SER A 107 -3.94 -14.21 2.17
CA SER A 107 -4.08 -13.04 1.31
C SER A 107 -2.80 -12.20 1.30
N TYR A 108 -2.50 -11.53 0.18
CA TYR A 108 -1.37 -10.59 0.12
C TYR A 108 -1.58 -9.39 1.06
N ALA A 109 -2.83 -9.01 1.35
CA ALA A 109 -3.14 -7.96 2.30
C ALA A 109 -2.67 -8.31 3.72
N ASP A 110 -2.84 -9.57 4.16
CA ASP A 110 -2.40 -10.02 5.47
C ASP A 110 -0.87 -10.23 5.48
N ILE A 111 -0.31 -10.85 4.43
CA ILE A 111 1.15 -11.01 4.30
C ILE A 111 1.88 -9.65 4.35
N PHE A 112 1.38 -8.63 3.65
CA PHE A 112 1.99 -7.30 3.66
C PHE A 112 1.74 -6.53 4.95
N ARG A 113 0.69 -6.88 5.72
CA ARG A 113 0.47 -6.32 7.07
C ARG A 113 1.49 -6.86 8.06
N ASP A 114 1.87 -8.12 7.97
CA ASP A 114 2.84 -8.74 8.87
C ASP A 114 4.26 -8.16 8.69
N VAL A 115 4.55 -7.59 7.52
CA VAL A 115 5.86 -7.01 7.17
C VAL A 115 5.95 -5.50 7.46
N GLY A 116 4.84 -4.77 7.35
CA GLY A 116 4.81 -3.31 7.21
C GLY A 116 4.49 -2.54 8.48
#